data_AF-A0A1C4T1A4-F1
#
_entry.id   AF-A0A1C4T1A4-F1
#
_cell.length_a   1.000
_cell.length_b   1.000
_cell.length_c   1.000
_cell.angle_alpha   90.00
_cell.angle_beta   90.00
_cell.angle_gamma   90.00
#
_symmetry.space_group_name_H-M   'P 1'
#
loop_
_entity.id
_entity.type
_entity.pdbx_description
1 polymer ?
#
loop_
_entity_poly.entity_id
_entity_poly.type
_entity_poly.pdbx_seq_one_letter_code
_entity_poly.pdbx_strand_id
1 'polypeptide(L)'
;MRALLPDLSPWRSSPDFRLLWVQGLITYFGSFMALIALPLQIKDLTGSPLAVGAMGAVELVPLVVFGLYGGALADSVDRRRVILLTEAGLGVLAAILLV
;
A
#
# COMPACT_ATOMS: atom_id res chain seq x y z
N MET A 1 -4.81 -14.41 -34.40
CA MET A 1 -3.64 -14.24 -33.51
C MET A 1 -3.53 -12.84 -32.87
N ARG A 2 -4.57 -11.99 -32.85
CA ARG A 2 -4.58 -10.69 -32.13
C ARG A 2 -5.21 -10.74 -30.73
N ALA A 3 -5.76 -11.88 -30.34
CA ALA A 3 -6.48 -12.08 -29.08
C ALA A 3 -5.59 -12.46 -27.89
N LEU A 4 -4.26 -12.43 -28.03
CA LEU A 4 -3.30 -12.78 -26.97
C LEU A 4 -2.51 -11.58 -26.44
N LEU A 5 -2.66 -10.39 -27.03
CA LEU A 5 -1.96 -9.20 -26.56
C LEU A 5 -2.83 -8.47 -25.53
N PRO A 6 -2.27 -8.07 -24.38
CA PRO A 6 -2.96 -7.19 -23.43
C PRO A 6 -3.40 -5.91 -24.14
N ASP A 7 -4.66 -5.52 -23.97
CA ASP A 7 -5.14 -4.27 -24.54
C ASP A 7 -4.50 -3.09 -23.80
N LEU A 8 -3.61 -2.38 -24.48
CA LEU A 8 -2.93 -1.18 -23.98
C LEU A 8 -3.72 0.09 -24.28
N SER A 9 -4.92 -0.03 -24.87
CA SER A 9 -5.81 1.11 -25.12
C SER A 9 -6.08 1.98 -23.88
N PRO A 10 -6.30 1.44 -22.66
CA PRO A 10 -6.63 2.25 -21.48
C PRO A 10 -5.49 3.20 -21.09
N TRP A 11 -4.25 2.78 -21.36
CA TRP A 11 -3.07 3.58 -21.10
C TRP A 11 -2.97 4.81 -22.00
N ARG A 12 -3.40 4.69 -23.25
CA ARG A 12 -3.32 5.79 -24.24
C ARG A 12 -4.53 6.70 -24.17
N SER A 13 -5.70 6.17 -23.81
CA SER A 13 -6.97 6.89 -23.86
C SER A 13 -7.29 7.69 -22.59
N SER A 14 -6.84 7.24 -21.41
CA SER A 14 -7.22 7.86 -20.12
C SER A 14 -6.01 8.38 -19.33
N PRO A 15 -5.92 9.70 -19.06
CA PRO A 15 -4.90 10.26 -18.19
C PRO A 15 -5.07 9.81 -16.73
N ASP A 16 -6.31 9.64 -16.26
CA ASP A 16 -6.59 9.18 -14.89
C ASP A 16 -6.14 7.74 -14.67
N PHE A 17 -6.33 6.88 -15.67
CA PHE A 17 -5.84 5.50 -15.61
C PHE A 17 -4.32 5.45 -15.52
N ARG A 18 -3.62 6.27 -16.31
CA ARG A 18 -2.16 6.37 -16.25
C ARG A 18 -1.67 6.82 -14.88
N LEU A 19 -2.32 7.83 -14.29
CA LEU A 19 -1.97 8.30 -12.95
C LEU A 19 -2.18 7.21 -11.91
N LEU A 20 -3.32 6.51 -11.96
CA LEU A 20 -3.63 5.39 -11.08
C LEU A 20 -2.63 4.23 -11.22
N TRP A 21 -2.19 3.94 -12.44
CA TRP A 21 -1.24 2.88 -12.68
C TRP A 21 0.16 3.26 -12.19
N VAL A 22 0.64 4.47 -12.49
CA VAL A 22 1.98 4.93 -12.08
C VAL A 22 2.08 5.05 -10.57
N GLN A 23 1.08 5.65 -9.90
CA GLN A 23 1.07 5.69 -8.44
C GLN A 23 1.05 4.27 -7.87
N GLY A 24 0.22 3.38 -8.42
CA GLY A 24 0.14 2.00 -7.97
C GLY A 24 1.48 1.28 -8.08
N LEU A 25 2.21 1.46 -9.19
CA LEU A 25 3.54 0.89 -9.35
C LEU A 25 4.49 1.32 -8.22
N ILE A 26 4.52 2.62 -7.92
CA ILE A 26 5.39 3.19 -6.89
C ILE A 26 5.00 2.65 -5.51
N THR A 27 3.71 2.70 -5.17
CA THR A 27 3.20 2.24 -3.88
C THR A 27 3.43 0.75 -3.68
N TYR A 28 3.16 -0.09 -4.69
CA TYR A 28 3.44 -1.53 -4.60
C TYR A 28 4.93 -1.81 -4.42
N PHE A 29 5.79 -1.14 -5.18
CA PHE A 29 7.23 -1.30 -5.04
C PHE A 29 7.73 -0.90 -3.65
N GLY A 30 7.27 0.24 -3.14
CA GLY A 30 7.58 0.69 -1.78
C GLY A 30 7.11 -0.28 -0.70
N SER A 31 5.90 -0.81 -0.83
CA SER A 31 5.34 -1.81 0.09
C SER A 31 6.14 -3.11 0.10
N PHE A 32 6.62 -3.58 -1.06
CA PHE A 32 7.50 -4.76 -1.11
C PHE A 32 8.83 -4.52 -0.39
N MET A 33 9.38 -3.30 -0.47
CA MET A 33 10.57 -2.95 0.29
C MET A 33 10.28 -2.87 1.79
N ALA A 34 9.17 -2.27 2.20
CA ALA A 34 8.75 -2.18 3.59
C ALA A 34 8.54 -3.56 4.23
N LEU A 35 8.00 -4.52 3.49
CA LEU A 35 7.81 -5.90 3.93
C LEU A 35 9.11 -6.56 4.43
N ILE A 36 10.25 -6.19 3.84
CA ILE A 36 11.56 -6.72 4.21
C ILE A 36 12.27 -5.77 5.19
N ALA A 37 12.18 -4.46 4.96
CA ALA A 37 12.88 -3.46 5.74
C ALA A 37 12.37 -3.36 7.19
N LEU A 38 11.05 -3.38 7.42
CA LEU A 38 10.49 -3.17 8.76
C LEU A 38 10.85 -4.31 9.74
N PRO A 39 10.79 -5.61 9.36
CA PRO A 39 11.31 -6.69 10.20
C PRO A 39 12.78 -6.57 10.55
N LEU A 40 13.61 -6.17 9.59
CA LEU A 40 15.04 -5.97 9.82
C LEU A 40 15.28 -4.78 10.75
N GLN A 41 14.60 -3.65 10.53
CA GLN A 41 14.70 -2.47 11.37
C GLN A 41 14.30 -2.76 12.82
N ILE A 42 13.18 -3.47 13.05
CA ILE A 42 12.75 -3.86 14.39
C ILE A 42 13.75 -4.82 15.04
N LYS A 43 14.29 -5.78 14.28
CA LYS A 43 15.31 -6.69 14.78
C LYS A 43 16.58 -5.94 15.20
N ASP A 44 17.03 -4.97 14.40
CA ASP A 44 18.23 -4.20 14.68
C ASP A 44 18.04 -3.28 15.89
N LEU A 45 16.83 -2.72 16.07
CA LEU A 45 16.50 -1.86 17.21
C LEU A 45 16.28 -2.63 18.53
N THR A 46 15.66 -3.81 18.48
CA THR A 46 15.25 -4.56 19.70
C THR A 46 16.11 -5.77 20.01
N GLY A 47 16.86 -6.30 19.03
CA GLY A 47 17.61 -7.56 19.14
C GLY A 47 16.75 -8.82 19.33
N SER A 48 15.41 -8.70 19.31
CA SER A 48 14.50 -9.77 19.73
C SER A 48 13.64 -10.32 18.59
N PRO A 49 13.71 -11.63 18.29
CA PRO A 49 12.81 -12.28 17.32
C PRO A 49 11.33 -12.21 17.73
N LEU A 50 11.04 -12.15 19.05
CA LEU A 50 9.67 -12.02 19.54
C LEU A 50 9.05 -10.67 19.17
N ALA A 51 9.84 -9.60 19.17
CA ALA A 51 9.36 -8.27 18.77
C ALA A 51 8.98 -8.24 17.28
N VAL A 52 9.77 -8.91 16.43
CA VAL A 52 9.46 -9.07 15.00
C VAL A 52 8.17 -9.88 14.80
N GLY A 53 7.96 -10.95 15.56
CA GLY A 53 6.71 -11.72 15.52
C GLY A 53 5.49 -10.92 16.02
N ALA A 54 5.66 -10.14 17.08
CA ALA A 54 4.61 -9.28 17.63
C ALA A 54 4.18 -8.18 16.65
N MET A 55 5.11 -7.64 15.86
CA MET A 55 4.80 -6.69 14.79
C MET A 55 3.77 -7.25 13.80
N GLY A 56 3.97 -8.49 13.34
CA GLY A 56 3.01 -9.16 12.44
C GLY A 56 1.64 -9.35 13.08
N ALA A 57 1.59 -9.63 14.40
CA ALA A 57 0.32 -9.70 15.12
C ALA A 57 -0.39 -8.34 15.19
N VAL A 58 0.35 -7.24 15.35
CA VAL A 58 -0.19 -5.87 15.34
C VAL A 58 -0.75 -5.52 13.96
N GLU A 59 -0.12 -5.96 12.87
CA GLU A 59 -0.59 -5.73 11.49
C GLU A 59 -1.98 -6.35 11.20
N LEU A 60 -2.36 -7.41 11.92
CA LEU A 60 -3.69 -8.00 11.78
C LEU A 60 -4.82 -7.06 12.20
N VAL A 61 -4.57 -6.16 13.16
CA VAL A 61 -5.58 -5.22 13.66
C VAL A 61 -6.08 -4.29 12.54
N PRO A 62 -5.22 -3.50 11.86
CA PRO A 62 -5.68 -2.69 10.74
C PRO A 62 -6.21 -3.54 9.59
N LEU A 63 -5.64 -4.72 9.31
CA LEU A 63 -6.16 -5.61 8.27
C LEU A 63 -7.61 -6.02 8.51
N VAL A 64 -7.97 -6.38 9.75
CA VAL A 64 -9.35 -6.76 10.11
C VAL A 64 -10.27 -5.54 10.09
N VAL A 65 -9.85 -4.41 10.68
CA VAL A 65 -10.66 -3.19 10.74
C VAL A 65 -10.94 -2.65 9.34
N PHE A 66 -9.90 -2.43 8.53
CA PHE A 66 -10.06 -1.91 7.18
C PHE A 66 -10.53 -2.97 6.18
N GLY A 67 -10.31 -4.26 6.42
CA GLY A 67 -10.91 -5.32 5.60
C GLY A 67 -12.43 -5.39 5.74
N LEU A 68 -12.95 -5.20 6.96
CA LEU A 68 -14.40 -5.21 7.21
C LEU A 68 -15.09 -3.92 6.78
N TYR A 69 -14.50 -2.76 7.08
CA TYR A 69 -15.12 -1.46 6.84
C TYR A 69 -14.65 -0.74 5.57
N GLY A 70 -13.50 -1.14 5.01
CA GLY A 70 -12.84 -0.41 3.92
C GLY A 70 -13.65 -0.37 2.63
N GLY A 71 -14.36 -1.45 2.30
CA GLY A 71 -15.24 -1.48 1.12
C GLY A 71 -16.41 -0.49 1.25
N ALA A 72 -17.11 -0.51 2.38
CA ALA A 72 -18.19 0.44 2.66
C ALA A 72 -17.69 1.89 2.69
N LEU A 73 -16.49 2.13 3.23
CA LEU A 73 -15.87 3.45 3.22
C LEU A 73 -15.47 3.90 1.81
N ALA A 74 -14.93 2.99 0.98
CA ALA A 74 -14.51 3.27 -0.39
C ALA A 74 -15.68 3.53 -1.35
N ASP A 75 -16.85 2.97 -1.06
CA ASP A 75 -18.06 3.17 -1.87
C ASP A 75 -18.92 4.35 -1.40
N SER A 76 -18.78 4.80 -0.15
CA SER A 76 -19.52 5.94 0.40
C SER A 76 -18.84 7.30 0.21
N VAL A 77 -17.52 7.32 -0.05
CA VAL A 77 -16.72 8.54 -0.19
C VAL A 77 -16.16 8.66 -1.60
N ASP A 78 -15.89 9.88 -2.06
CA ASP A 78 -15.19 10.16 -3.31
C ASP A 78 -13.89 9.34 -3.41
N ARG A 79 -13.84 8.35 -4.31
CA ARG A 79 -12.69 7.43 -4.49
C ARG A 79 -11.35 8.16 -4.64
N ARG A 80 -11.34 9.29 -5.34
CA ARG A 80 -10.12 10.11 -5.50
C ARG A 80 -9.61 10.68 -4.18
N ARG A 81 -10.51 11.12 -3.28
CA ARG A 81 -10.13 11.62 -1.95
C ARG A 81 -9.61 10.48 -1.08
N VAL A 82 -10.27 9.32 -1.11
CA VAL A 82 -9.82 8.14 -0.37
C VAL A 82 -8.38 7.78 -0.75
N ILE A 83 -8.10 7.64 -2.04
CA ILE A 83 -6.74 7.34 -2.54
C ILE A 83 -5.72 8.39 -2.07
N LEU A 84 -6.02 9.68 -2.28
CA LEU A 84 -5.07 10.74 -1.89
C LEU A 84 -4.78 10.76 -0.39
N LEU A 85 -5.79 10.56 0.45
CA LEU A 85 -5.63 10.53 1.90
C LEU A 85 -4.83 9.30 2.37
N THR A 86 -5.08 8.12 1.80
CA THR A 86 -4.34 6.91 2.15
C THR A 86 -2.89 6.97 1.70
N GLU A 87 -2.62 7.46 0.48
CA GLU A 87 -1.26 7.61 -0.03
C GLU A 87 -0.48 8.67 0.75
N ALA A 88 -1.12 9.79 1.11
CA ALA A 88 -0.52 10.80 1.98
C ALA A 88 -0.21 10.24 3.38
N GLY A 89 -1.15 9.48 3.96
CA GLY A 89 -0.94 8.82 5.24
C GLY A 89 0.23 7.83 5.21
N LEU A 90 0.32 7.03 4.15
CA LEU A 90 1.44 6.11 3.94
C LEU A 90 2.78 6.85 3.82
N GLY A 91 2.84 7.96 3.08
CA GLY A 91 4.04 8.79 2.97
C GLY A 91 4.47 9.41 4.31
N VAL A 92 3.51 9.90 5.11
CA VAL A 92 3.79 10.44 6.45
C VAL A 92 4.33 9.35 7.38
N LEU A 93 3.70 8.18 7.41
CA LEU A 93 4.16 7.06 8.25
C LEU A 93 5.55 6.58 7.83
N ALA A 94 5.82 6.50 6.53
CA ALA A 94 7.15 6.16 6.02
C ALA A 94 8.21 7.18 6.46
N ALA A 95 7.88 8.48 6.43
CA ALA A 95 8.78 9.53 6.90
C ALA A 95 9.04 9.46 8.42
N ILE A 96 8.03 9.09 9.21
CA ILE A 96 8.18 8.90 10.66
C ILE A 96 9.11 7.72 10.98
N LEU A 97 9.04 6.65 10.20
CA LEU A 97 9.87 5.45 10.38
C LEU A 97 11.30 5.60 9.85
N LEU A 98 11.62 6.75 9.26
CA LEU A 98 12.95 7.08 8.78
C LEU A 98 13.83 7.48 9.98
N VAL A 99 14.40 6.48 10.64
CA VAL A 99 15.31 6.57 11.79
C VAL A 99 16.59 5.80 11.51
#